data_AF-A0AA43ZWM6-F1
#
_entry.id   AF-A0AA43ZWM6-F1
#
_cell.length_a   1.000
_cell.length_b   1.000
_cell.length_c   1.000
_cell.angle_alpha   90.00
_cell.angle_beta   90.00
_cell.angle_gamma   90.00
#
_symmetry.space_group_name_H-M   'P 1'
#
loop_
_entity.id
_entity.type
_entity.pdbx_description
1 polymer ?
#
loop_
_entity_poly.entity_id
_entity_poly.type
_entity_poly.pdbx_seq_one_letter_code
_entity_poly.pdbx_strand_id
1 'polypeptide(L)'
;MRYGLTVCRLCGRPRIADRSQASSSCPYCGRTDRTVDMGFFFESDDQAAVREALAQATGADGCRPDPAEELARKRRIEEADPMSTLVHQYERTGDIEERMMILSEGLTRIKGEFTLEDAEEVAGPRAEKMLSAMLARGFVYETRPGFYRA
;
A
#
# COMPACT_ATOMS: atom_id res chain seq x y z
N MET A 1 -16.00 -18.29 11.18
CA MET A 1 -16.58 -16.92 11.10
C MET A 1 -17.46 -16.91 9.88
N ARG A 2 -18.70 -16.42 9.97
CA ARG A 2 -19.67 -16.52 8.88
C ARG A 2 -20.02 -15.12 8.38
N TYR A 3 -19.86 -14.90 7.09
CA TYR A 3 -20.15 -13.64 6.42
C TYR A 3 -21.42 -13.78 5.60
N GLY A 4 -22.14 -12.68 5.42
CA GLY A 4 -23.34 -12.67 4.61
C GLY A 4 -23.49 -11.41 3.78
N LEU A 5 -24.03 -11.58 2.58
CA LEU A 5 -24.44 -10.52 1.67
C LEU A 5 -25.89 -10.12 1.98
N THR A 6 -26.11 -8.83 2.20
CA THR A 6 -27.41 -8.26 2.56
C THR A 6 -27.57 -6.90 1.89
N VAL A 7 -28.76 -6.32 1.94
CA VAL A 7 -29.06 -4.99 1.40
C VAL A 7 -29.41 -4.06 2.56
N CYS A 8 -28.80 -2.88 2.58
CA CYS A 8 -29.13 -1.89 3.59
C CYS A 8 -30.58 -1.41 3.41
N ARG A 9 -31.39 -1.51 4.48
CA ARG A 9 -32.80 -1.07 4.47
C ARG A 9 -33.00 0.44 4.33
N LEU A 10 -31.95 1.25 4.47
CA LEU A 10 -32.01 2.70 4.28
C LEU A 10 -31.60 3.12 2.88
N CYS A 11 -30.37 2.80 2.46
CA CYS A 11 -29.84 3.25 1.17
C CYS A 11 -30.04 2.25 0.02
N GLY A 12 -30.58 1.07 0.29
CA GLY A 12 -30.84 0.04 -0.73
C GLY A 12 -29.58 -0.59 -1.34
N ARG A 13 -28.38 -0.24 -0.87
CA ARG A 13 -27.12 -0.77 -1.42
C ARG A 13 -26.76 -2.12 -0.81
N PRO A 14 -26.25 -3.07 -1.61
CA PRO A 14 -25.75 -4.33 -1.10
C PRO A 14 -24.49 -4.08 -0.26
N ARG A 15 -24.34 -4.83 0.83
CA ARG A 15 -23.20 -4.77 1.75
C ARG A 15 -22.89 -6.15 2.30
N ILE A 16 -21.66 -6.32 2.79
CA ILE A 16 -21.24 -7.51 3.52
C ILE A 16 -21.36 -7.23 5.01
N ALA A 17 -21.92 -8.18 5.76
CA ALA A 17 -21.93 -8.14 7.23
C ALA A 17 -21.35 -9.43 7.80
N ASP A 18 -20.62 -9.29 8.91
CA ASP A 18 -20.10 -10.42 9.69
C ASP A 18 -21.16 -10.87 10.70
N ARG A 19 -21.61 -12.13 10.58
CA ARG A 19 -22.62 -12.72 11.47
C ARG A 19 -22.11 -13.02 12.86
N SER A 20 -20.79 -13.04 13.07
CA SER A 20 -20.21 -13.17 14.40
C SER A 20 -20.33 -11.90 15.24
N GLN A 21 -20.56 -10.76 14.59
CA GLN A 21 -20.76 -9.47 15.26
C GLN A 21 -22.24 -9.23 15.55
N ALA A 22 -22.53 -8.62 16.71
CA ALA A 22 -23.91 -8.32 17.13
C ALA A 22 -24.61 -7.28 16.24
N SER A 23 -23.83 -6.39 15.61
CA SER A 23 -24.32 -5.34 14.73
C SER A 23 -23.36 -5.09 13.57
N SER A 24 -23.89 -4.55 12.47
CA SER A 24 -23.12 -4.15 11.31
C SER A 24 -23.55 -2.76 10.82
N SER A 25 -22.56 -1.92 10.54
CA SER A 25 -22.73 -0.56 10.03
C SER A 25 -22.60 -0.52 8.50
N CYS A 26 -23.46 0.24 7.84
CA CYS A 26 -23.43 0.39 6.39
C CYS A 26 -22.26 1.29 6.00
N PRO A 27 -21.32 0.86 5.16
CA PRO A 27 -20.19 1.68 4.75
C PRO A 27 -20.60 2.89 3.89
N TYR A 28 -21.82 2.88 3.33
CA TYR A 28 -22.30 3.93 2.43
C TYR A 28 -23.11 5.02 3.13
N CYS A 29 -23.93 4.67 4.12
CA CYS A 29 -24.85 5.62 4.77
C CYS A 29 -24.73 5.67 6.29
N GLY A 30 -23.81 4.90 6.89
CA GLY A 30 -23.58 4.88 8.34
C GLY A 30 -24.66 4.17 9.17
N ARG A 31 -25.78 3.75 8.57
CA ARG A 31 -26.84 3.04 9.30
C ARG A 31 -26.31 1.76 9.93
N THR A 32 -26.53 1.62 11.24
CA THR A 32 -26.17 0.44 12.01
C THR A 32 -27.43 -0.39 12.28
N ASP A 33 -27.39 -1.66 11.92
CA ASP A 33 -28.48 -2.61 12.14
C ASP A 33 -27.93 -3.80 12.95
N ARG A 34 -28.79 -4.43 13.75
CA ARG A 34 -28.43 -5.67 14.47
C ARG A 34 -28.37 -6.81 13.48
N THR A 35 -27.30 -7.61 13.56
CA THR A 35 -27.03 -8.65 12.58
C THR A 35 -28.08 -9.77 12.59
N VAL A 36 -28.72 -10.01 13.74
CA VAL A 36 -29.81 -10.97 13.89
C VAL A 36 -31.09 -10.60 13.12
N ASP A 37 -31.31 -9.30 12.88
CA ASP A 37 -32.51 -8.78 12.22
C ASP A 37 -32.32 -8.59 10.71
N MET A 38 -31.13 -8.89 10.20
CA MET A 38 -30.76 -8.69 8.80
C MET A 38 -31.13 -9.91 7.95
N GLY A 39 -31.75 -9.65 6.79
CA GLY A 39 -32.00 -10.68 5.79
C GLY A 39 -30.77 -10.85 4.90
N PHE A 40 -30.26 -12.07 4.80
CA PHE A 40 -29.10 -12.41 3.98
C PHE A 40 -29.53 -13.15 2.73
N PHE A 41 -28.99 -12.72 1.58
CA PHE A 41 -29.25 -13.34 0.28
C PHE A 41 -28.25 -14.44 -0.04
N PHE A 42 -27.03 -14.32 0.47
CA PHE A 42 -25.95 -15.29 0.33
C PHE A 42 -25.10 -15.29 1.60
N GLU A 43 -24.62 -16.46 1.99
CA GLU A 43 -23.79 -16.63 3.18
C GLU A 43 -22.68 -17.63 2.92
N SER A 44 -21.49 -17.37 3.47
CA SER A 44 -20.37 -18.30 3.43
C SER A 44 -19.45 -18.07 4.63
N ASP A 45 -18.70 -19.09 5.01
CA ASP A 45 -17.62 -18.97 5.99
C ASP A 45 -16.35 -18.38 5.37
N ASP A 46 -16.28 -18.34 4.03
CA ASP A 46 -15.21 -17.67 3.28
C ASP A 46 -15.62 -16.24 2.90
N GLN A 47 -14.85 -15.27 3.37
CA GLN A 47 -15.06 -13.86 3.04
C GLN A 47 -14.86 -13.59 1.54
N ALA A 48 -13.99 -14.33 0.86
CA ALA A 48 -13.74 -14.15 -0.56
C ALA A 48 -14.99 -14.53 -1.37
N ALA A 49 -15.65 -15.64 -1.06
CA ALA A 49 -16.91 -16.04 -1.69
C ALA A 49 -18.03 -14.99 -1.54
N VAL A 50 -18.15 -14.35 -0.37
CA VAL A 50 -19.17 -13.30 -0.16
C VAL A 50 -18.83 -12.00 -0.91
N ARG A 51 -17.53 -11.67 -1.03
CA ARG A 51 -17.07 -10.56 -1.87
C ARG A 51 -17.32 -10.81 -3.35
N GLU A 52 -17.15 -12.04 -3.80
CA GLU A 52 -17.47 -12.45 -5.17
C GLU A 52 -18.97 -12.31 -5.45
N ALA A 53 -19.82 -12.81 -4.54
CA ALA A 53 -21.27 -12.64 -4.65
C ALA A 53 -21.69 -11.17 -4.66
N LEU A 54 -21.02 -10.30 -3.85
CA LEU A 54 -21.24 -8.85 -3.91
C LEU A 54 -20.84 -8.28 -5.28
N ALA A 55 -19.66 -8.64 -5.78
CA ALA A 55 -19.14 -8.14 -7.05
C ALA A 55 -20.10 -8.50 -8.20
N GLN A 56 -20.54 -9.76 -8.28
CA GLN A 56 -21.55 -10.22 -9.22
C GLN A 56 -22.87 -9.45 -9.09
N ALA A 57 -23.38 -9.26 -7.86
CA ALA A 57 -24.63 -8.53 -7.62
C ALA A 57 -24.54 -7.05 -8.01
N THR A 58 -23.35 -6.45 -7.96
CA THR A 58 -23.11 -5.05 -8.35
C THR A 58 -22.66 -4.85 -9.79
N GLY A 59 -22.44 -5.93 -10.56
CA GLY A 59 -21.84 -5.85 -11.90
C GLY A 59 -20.38 -5.36 -11.89
N ALA A 60 -19.70 -5.52 -10.75
CA ALA A 60 -18.27 -5.20 -10.56
C ALA A 60 -17.39 -6.45 -10.64
N ASP A 61 -17.95 -7.57 -11.06
CA ASP A 61 -17.28 -8.84 -11.33
C ASP A 61 -16.13 -8.69 -12.33
N GLY A 62 -16.25 -7.78 -13.31
CA GLY A 62 -15.18 -7.41 -14.24
C GLY A 62 -14.18 -6.36 -13.74
N CYS A 63 -14.36 -5.79 -12.54
CA CYS A 63 -13.45 -4.79 -11.96
C CYS A 63 -12.35 -5.42 -11.09
N ARG A 64 -12.34 -6.75 -10.95
CA ARG A 64 -11.23 -7.44 -10.30
C ARG A 64 -10.05 -7.51 -11.29
N PRO A 65 -8.84 -7.09 -10.90
CA PRO A 65 -7.65 -7.39 -11.69
C PRO A 65 -7.60 -8.90 -11.91
N ASP A 66 -7.37 -9.33 -13.16
CA ASP A 66 -7.20 -10.75 -13.46
C ASP A 66 -6.10 -11.31 -12.51
N PRO A 67 -6.33 -12.44 -11.81
CA PRO A 67 -5.29 -13.06 -10.99
C PRO A 67 -3.95 -13.24 -11.74
N ALA A 68 -3.99 -13.50 -13.05
CA ALA A 68 -2.81 -13.55 -13.91
C ALA A 68 -2.14 -12.18 -14.08
N GLU A 69 -2.91 -11.10 -14.25
CA GLU A 69 -2.40 -9.73 -14.29
C GLU A 69 -1.82 -9.28 -12.95
N GLU A 70 -2.44 -9.68 -11.84
CA GLU A 70 -1.95 -9.37 -10.50
C GLU A 70 -0.63 -10.10 -10.22
N LEU A 71 -0.54 -11.37 -10.61
CA LEU A 71 0.69 -12.15 -10.50
C LEU A 71 1.79 -11.58 -11.42
N ALA A 72 1.45 -11.21 -12.65
CA ALA A 72 2.38 -10.58 -13.58
C ALA A 72 2.86 -9.21 -13.04
N ARG A 73 1.98 -8.43 -12.42
CA ARG A 73 2.36 -7.17 -11.77
C ARG A 73 3.29 -7.40 -10.60
N LYS A 74 3.02 -8.39 -9.74
CA LYS A 74 3.91 -8.75 -8.62
C LYS A 74 5.29 -9.18 -9.11
N ARG A 75 5.34 -10.06 -10.12
CA ARG A 75 6.60 -10.46 -10.76
C ARG A 75 7.38 -9.29 -11.31
N ARG A 76 6.72 -8.36 -12.03
CA ARG A 76 7.38 -7.14 -12.53
C ARG A 76 7.97 -6.27 -11.42
N ILE A 77 7.38 -6.25 -10.24
CA ILE A 77 7.89 -5.49 -9.09
C ILE A 77 9.06 -6.24 -8.44
N GLU A 78 8.97 -7.57 -8.30
CA GLU A 78 10.03 -8.39 -7.73
C GLU A 78 11.29 -8.45 -8.62
N GLU A 79 11.08 -8.48 -9.94
CA GLU A 79 12.15 -8.46 -10.94
C GLU A 79 12.68 -7.05 -11.22
N ALA A 80 12.06 -6.00 -10.67
CA ALA A 80 12.51 -4.64 -10.87
C ALA A 80 13.87 -4.42 -10.18
N ASP A 81 14.79 -3.81 -10.92
CA ASP A 81 16.07 -3.40 -10.36
C ASP A 81 15.87 -2.47 -9.15
N PRO A 82 16.44 -2.79 -7.98
CA PRO A 82 16.25 -1.99 -6.77
C PRO A 82 16.71 -0.54 -6.91
N MET A 83 17.78 -0.29 -7.68
CA MET A 83 18.28 1.07 -7.91
C MET A 83 17.31 1.89 -8.77
N SER A 84 16.82 1.31 -9.86
CA SER A 84 15.81 1.91 -10.72
C SER A 84 14.51 2.23 -9.95
N THR A 85 14.12 1.34 -9.03
CA THR A 85 12.97 1.55 -8.14
C THR A 85 13.19 2.72 -7.19
N LEU A 86 14.38 2.82 -6.60
CA LEU A 86 14.78 3.93 -5.73
C LEU A 86 14.72 5.28 -6.47
N VAL A 87 15.32 5.36 -7.65
CA VAL A 87 15.31 6.59 -8.47
C VAL A 87 13.86 7.02 -8.77
N HIS A 88 13.02 6.08 -9.21
CA HIS A 88 11.61 6.37 -9.49
C HIS A 88 10.85 6.88 -8.25
N GLN A 89 11.11 6.32 -7.06
CA GLN A 89 10.50 6.78 -5.80
C GLN A 89 10.97 8.19 -5.43
N TYR A 90 12.27 8.45 -5.55
CA TYR A 90 12.88 9.74 -5.23
C TYR A 90 12.34 10.87 -6.13
N GLU A 91 12.23 10.63 -7.43
CA GLU A 91 11.73 11.63 -8.40
C GLU A 91 10.27 12.01 -8.14
N ARG A 92 9.42 11.03 -7.83
CA ARG A 92 7.97 11.23 -7.64
C ARG A 92 7.58 11.82 -6.29
N THR A 93 8.49 11.77 -5.33
CA THR A 93 8.26 12.34 -4.01
C THR A 93 8.44 13.85 -4.06
N GLY A 94 7.46 14.62 -3.60
CA GLY A 94 7.53 16.08 -3.61
C GLY A 94 8.19 16.68 -2.37
N ASP A 95 8.01 16.02 -1.22
CA ASP A 95 8.53 16.48 0.07
C ASP A 95 10.04 16.24 0.21
N ILE A 96 10.74 17.19 0.83
CA ILE A 96 12.20 17.18 0.93
C ILE A 96 12.67 16.20 2.03
N GLU A 97 11.97 16.13 3.17
CA GLU A 97 12.32 15.18 4.23
C GLU A 97 12.06 13.74 3.79
N GLU A 98 10.93 13.50 3.12
CA GLU A 98 10.62 12.20 2.54
C GLU A 98 11.65 11.80 1.47
N ARG A 99 12.12 12.74 0.64
CA ARG A 99 13.22 12.50 -0.31
C ARG A 99 14.53 12.13 0.39
N MET A 100 14.87 12.81 1.49
CA MET A 100 16.06 12.49 2.29
C MET A 100 15.97 11.06 2.86
N MET A 101 14.80 10.69 3.40
CA MET A 101 14.55 9.34 3.92
C MET A 101 14.63 8.28 2.82
N ILE A 102 13.96 8.49 1.68
CA ILE A 102 14.00 7.57 0.54
C ILE A 102 15.43 7.35 0.06
N LEU A 103 16.19 8.44 -0.11
CA LEU A 103 17.57 8.36 -0.59
C LEU A 103 18.47 7.63 0.40
N SER A 104 18.46 8.03 1.67
CA SER A 104 19.33 7.47 2.72
C SER A 104 19.02 5.99 3.00
N GLU A 105 17.77 5.66 3.28
CA GLU A 105 17.37 4.27 3.55
C GLU A 105 17.47 3.40 2.31
N GLY A 106 17.14 3.94 1.14
CA GLY A 106 17.21 3.24 -0.13
C GLY A 106 18.63 2.82 -0.48
N LEU A 107 19.58 3.77 -0.47
CA LEU A 107 20.99 3.48 -0.73
C LEU A 107 21.59 2.56 0.33
N THR A 108 21.26 2.77 1.61
CA THR A 108 21.68 1.88 2.70
C THR A 108 21.15 0.45 2.51
N ARG A 109 19.90 0.28 2.08
CA ARG A 109 19.30 -1.04 1.84
C ARG A 109 19.95 -1.76 0.67
N ILE A 110 20.33 -1.03 -0.39
CA ILE A 110 20.89 -1.60 -1.61
C ILE A 110 22.39 -1.89 -1.46
N LYS A 111 23.15 -0.94 -0.89
CA LYS A 111 24.63 -0.97 -0.85
C LYS A 111 25.20 -1.26 0.55
N GLY A 112 24.38 -1.18 1.61
CA GLY A 112 24.81 -1.34 3.01
C GLY A 112 25.44 -0.07 3.57
N GLU A 113 26.48 0.43 2.91
CA GLU A 113 27.07 1.76 3.08
C GLU A 113 27.09 2.44 1.71
N PHE A 114 26.98 3.77 1.67
CA PHE A 114 26.99 4.51 0.41
C PHE A 114 27.88 5.75 0.47
N THR A 115 28.32 6.22 -0.68
CA THR A 115 29.22 7.36 -0.87
C THR A 115 28.48 8.55 -1.48
N LEU A 116 29.16 9.70 -1.61
CA LEU A 116 28.61 10.84 -2.34
C LEU A 116 28.33 10.49 -3.82
N GLU A 117 29.20 9.72 -4.47
CA GLU A 117 29.00 9.28 -5.86
C GLU A 117 27.72 8.46 -6.00
N ASP A 118 27.45 7.55 -5.05
CA ASP A 118 26.19 6.78 -5.04
C ASP A 118 24.95 7.67 -4.85
N ALA A 119 25.07 8.75 -4.09
CA ALA A 119 24.00 9.73 -3.93
C ALA A 119 23.83 10.60 -5.19
N GLU A 120 24.89 10.86 -5.95
CA GLU A 120 24.86 11.57 -7.23
C GLU A 120 24.13 10.76 -8.31
N GLU A 121 24.23 9.42 -8.29
CA GLU A 121 23.46 8.55 -9.20
C GLU A 121 21.94 8.77 -9.09
N VAL A 122 21.44 9.16 -7.91
CA VAL A 122 20.00 9.33 -7.65
C VAL A 122 19.58 10.80 -7.58
N ALA A 123 20.30 11.63 -6.83
CA ALA A 123 19.97 13.03 -6.59
C ALA A 123 20.67 14.00 -7.55
N GLY A 124 21.60 13.50 -8.38
CA GLY A 124 22.35 14.27 -9.35
C GLY A 124 23.08 15.47 -8.71
N PRO A 125 23.04 16.67 -9.33
CA PRO A 125 23.80 17.83 -8.85
C PRO A 125 23.33 18.37 -7.49
N ARG A 126 22.25 17.83 -6.91
CA ARG A 126 21.77 18.19 -5.58
C ARG A 126 22.31 17.26 -4.48
N ALA A 127 22.99 16.18 -4.84
CA ALA A 127 23.42 15.15 -3.90
C ALA A 127 24.26 15.71 -2.75
N GLU A 128 25.24 16.57 -3.03
CA GLU A 128 26.10 17.15 -1.99
C GLU A 128 25.30 17.95 -0.94
N LYS A 129 24.36 18.79 -1.40
CA LYS A 129 23.47 19.54 -0.51
C LYS A 129 22.52 18.63 0.24
N MET A 130 22.03 17.59 -0.42
CA MET A 130 21.13 16.61 0.19
C MET A 130 21.85 15.82 1.28
N LEU A 131 23.06 15.34 1.02
CA LEU A 131 23.89 14.61 1.96
C LEU A 131 24.25 15.47 3.17
N SER A 132 24.64 16.71 2.94
CA SER A 132 24.89 17.68 4.03
C SER A 132 23.64 17.89 4.89
N ALA A 133 22.46 18.00 4.26
CA ALA A 133 21.19 18.14 4.96
C ALA A 133 20.78 16.88 5.74
N MET A 134 21.06 15.69 5.19
CA MET A 134 20.82 14.40 5.84
C MET A 134 21.71 14.23 7.08
N LEU A 135 23.00 14.56 6.99
CA LEU A 135 23.92 14.54 8.13
C LEU A 135 23.48 15.52 9.23
N ALA A 136 23.14 16.75 8.85
CA ALA A 136 22.73 17.78 9.82
C ALA A 136 21.43 17.44 10.56
N ARG A 137 20.54 16.67 9.93
CA ARG A 137 19.24 16.26 10.49
C ARG A 137 19.23 14.83 11.05
N GLY A 138 20.36 14.12 11.00
CA GLY A 138 20.49 12.77 11.55
C GLY A 138 19.78 11.68 10.74
N PHE A 139 19.52 11.89 9.44
CA PHE A 139 19.05 10.82 8.55
C PHE A 139 20.15 9.83 8.20
N VAL A 140 21.42 10.27 8.29
CA VAL A 140 22.59 9.42 8.06
C VAL A 140 23.73 9.81 8.99
N TYR A 141 24.64 8.88 9.20
CA TYR A 141 25.91 9.09 9.88
C TYR A 141 27.06 8.55 9.03
N GLU A 142 28.24 9.14 9.21
CA GLU A 142 29.46 8.70 8.54
C GLU A 142 30.07 7.52 9.32
N THR A 143 30.17 6.35 8.69
CA THR A 143 30.73 5.14 9.32
C THR A 143 32.26 5.14 9.28
N ARG A 144 32.81 5.68 8.19
CA ARG A 144 34.24 5.92 7.93
C ARG A 144 34.36 7.03 6.88
N PRO A 145 35.54 7.68 6.74
CA PRO A 145 35.70 8.82 5.85
C PRO A 145 35.13 8.58 4.44
N GLY A 146 34.09 9.34 4.08
CA GLY A 146 33.41 9.29 2.78
C GLY A 146 32.32 8.21 2.63
N PHE A 147 31.99 7.46 3.68
CA PHE A 147 30.98 6.40 3.67
C PHE A 147 29.89 6.66 4.70
N TYR A 148 28.65 6.57 4.26
CA TYR A 148 27.46 6.97 5.00
C TYR A 148 26.46 5.83 5.11
N ARG A 149 25.67 5.88 6.17
CA ARG A 149 24.61 4.92 6.44
C ARG A 149 23.45 5.61 7.16
N ALA A 150 22.22 5.21 6.84
CA ALA A 150 21.02 5.60 7.59
C ALA A 150 20.97 4.95 8.97
#